data_AF-A0A4R5L6Z0-F1
#
_entry.id   AF-A0A4R5L6Z0-F1
#
_cell.length_a   1.000
_cell.length_b   1.000
_cell.length_c   1.000
_cell.angle_alpha   90.00
_cell.angle_beta   90.00
_cell.angle_gamma   90.00
#
_symmetry.space_group_name_H-M   'P 1'
#
loop_
_entity.id
_entity.type
_entity.pdbx_description
1 polymer ?
#
loop_
_entity_poly.entity_id
_entity_poly.type
_entity_poly.pdbx_seq_one_letter_code
_entity_poly.pdbx_strand_id
1 'polypeptide(L)'
;MRDNENDRVDGSRRTWLIATSVAGGIGGVATVVPFVGSFAPSEKARAAGAPVEADITNLQPGSMMTVAWRGKPVWILNRTDRMMADVKKADPDLADPNSEHPFSMPMPEYCMNEFRSRAEHQNILVAVAVCTHLGCTPTPRFQEGPQPNLPDSWPGGFLCPCHGSTYDLSGRVFKNKPAPQNLDIPRYMFASPTQIVIGKDEKGEA
;
A
#
# COMPACT_ATOMS: atom_id res chain seq x y z
N MET A 1 81.51 -8.02 5.16
CA MET A 1 80.18 -8.09 5.78
C MET A 1 79.38 -6.91 5.28
N ARG A 2 78.76 -7.04 4.12
CA ARG A 2 77.67 -6.17 3.69
C ARG A 2 76.37 -6.96 3.89
N ASP A 3 75.28 -6.21 4.04
CA ASP A 3 73.88 -6.62 3.96
C ASP A 3 73.24 -7.06 5.29
N ASN A 4 72.66 -6.08 6.01
CA ASN A 4 71.39 -6.23 6.75
C ASN A 4 70.92 -4.90 7.39
N GLU A 5 70.87 -3.81 6.61
CA GLU A 5 70.12 -2.61 7.01
C GLU A 5 68.84 -2.53 6.17
N ASN A 6 68.01 -3.57 6.30
CA ASN A 6 66.72 -3.66 5.61
C ASN A 6 65.69 -2.80 6.38
N ASP A 7 65.40 -1.64 5.79
CA ASP A 7 64.04 -1.08 5.66
C ASP A 7 63.26 -0.82 6.96
N ARG A 8 63.74 0.11 7.80
CA ARG A 8 62.90 0.69 8.86
C ARG A 8 61.95 1.72 8.25
N VAL A 9 60.67 1.35 8.14
CA VAL A 9 59.59 2.23 7.67
C VAL A 9 59.59 3.56 8.42
N ASP A 10 59.62 4.68 7.69
CA ASP A 10 59.53 6.05 8.24
C ASP A 10 58.15 6.27 8.89
N GLY A 11 58.15 6.33 10.23
CA GLY A 11 56.94 6.50 11.01
C GLY A 11 56.20 7.81 10.73
N SER A 12 56.91 8.88 10.36
CA SER A 12 56.28 10.17 10.05
C SER A 12 55.51 10.12 8.74
N ARG A 13 56.10 9.51 7.70
CA ARG A 13 55.44 9.30 6.40
C ARG A 13 54.25 8.36 6.52
N ARG A 14 54.37 7.30 7.32
CA ARG A 14 53.27 6.37 7.59
C ARG A 14 52.10 7.09 8.26
N THR A 15 52.36 7.95 9.24
CA THR A 15 51.30 8.75 9.89
C THR A 15 50.60 9.68 8.90
N TRP A 16 51.34 10.38 8.03
CA TRP A 16 50.73 11.25 7.02
C TRP A 16 49.88 10.48 5.99
N LEU A 17 50.33 9.30 5.55
CA LEU A 17 49.55 8.42 4.66
C LEU A 17 48.26 7.93 5.31
N ILE A 18 48.32 7.56 6.60
CA ILE A 18 47.13 7.16 7.36
C ILE A 18 46.18 8.35 7.49
N ALA A 19 46.69 9.52 7.88
CA ALA A 19 45.87 10.72 8.07
C ALA A 19 45.16 11.17 6.79
N THR A 20 45.86 11.20 5.65
CA THR A 20 45.24 11.55 4.36
C THR A 20 44.26 10.49 3.88
N SER A 21 44.53 9.20 4.12
CA SER A 21 43.59 8.12 3.81
C SER A 21 42.31 8.21 4.64
N VAL A 22 42.44 8.50 5.94
CA VAL A 22 41.29 8.71 6.84
C VAL A 22 40.49 9.95 6.42
N ALA A 23 41.17 11.06 6.14
CA ALA A 23 40.52 12.28 5.67
C ALA A 23 39.78 12.06 4.34
N GLY A 24 40.39 11.34 3.39
CA GLY A 24 39.76 10.93 2.14
C GLY A 24 38.54 10.02 2.38
N GLY A 25 38.64 9.09 3.32
CA GLY A 25 37.52 8.24 3.73
C GLY A 25 36.35 9.04 4.30
N ILE A 26 36.62 10.01 5.19
CA ILE A 26 35.60 10.92 5.73
C ILE A 26 34.95 11.74 4.62
N GLY A 27 35.76 12.31 3.70
CA GLY A 27 35.26 13.03 2.53
C GLY A 27 34.38 12.16 1.63
N GLY A 28 34.76 10.90 1.43
CA GLY A 28 33.95 9.92 0.70
C GLY A 28 32.60 9.67 1.36
N VAL A 29 32.57 9.40 2.68
CA VAL A 29 31.31 9.22 3.41
C VAL A 29 30.44 10.48 3.35
N ALA A 30 31.04 11.65 3.52
CA ALA A 30 30.34 12.94 3.49
C ALA A 30 29.68 13.25 2.13
N THR A 31 30.16 12.65 1.03
CA THR A 31 29.54 12.80 -0.30
C THR A 31 28.54 11.68 -0.62
N VAL A 32 28.86 10.43 -0.28
CA VAL A 32 28.01 9.26 -0.59
C VAL A 32 26.70 9.29 0.22
N VAL A 33 26.74 9.68 1.50
CA VAL A 33 25.55 9.72 2.36
C VAL A 33 24.45 10.65 1.82
N PRO A 34 24.70 11.95 1.55
CA PRO A 34 23.66 12.82 0.99
C PRO A 34 23.29 12.44 -0.44
N PHE A 35 24.21 11.88 -1.24
CA PHE A 35 23.89 11.38 -2.58
C PHE A 35 22.88 10.25 -2.54
N VAL A 36 23.09 9.22 -1.70
CA VAL A 36 22.11 8.15 -1.49
C VAL A 36 20.83 8.69 -0.85
N GLY A 37 20.95 9.63 0.09
CA GLY A 37 19.81 10.32 0.69
C GLY A 37 18.94 11.07 -0.33
N SER A 38 19.52 11.53 -1.44
CA SER A 38 18.77 12.23 -2.50
C SER A 38 17.77 11.32 -3.25
N PHE A 39 17.88 10.00 -3.12
CA PHE A 39 16.91 9.04 -3.65
C PHE A 39 15.68 8.86 -2.73
N ALA A 40 15.71 9.39 -1.50
CA ALA A 40 14.55 9.37 -0.62
C ALA A 40 13.43 10.30 -1.15
N PRO A 41 12.17 10.11 -0.73
CA PRO A 41 11.07 10.98 -1.14
C PRO A 41 11.35 12.46 -0.83
N SER A 42 11.19 13.33 -1.83
CA SER A 42 11.32 14.78 -1.65
C SER A 42 10.22 15.35 -0.76
N GLU A 43 10.42 16.54 -0.18
CA GLU A 43 9.40 17.21 0.62
C GLU A 43 8.09 17.44 -0.14
N LYS A 44 8.17 17.73 -1.46
CA LYS A 44 6.98 17.80 -2.32
C LYS A 44 6.26 16.45 -2.40
N ALA A 45 6.99 15.34 -2.49
CA ALA A 45 6.41 14.00 -2.50
C ALA A 45 5.81 13.62 -1.13
N ARG A 46 6.41 14.06 -0.02
CA ARG A 46 5.88 13.86 1.34
C ARG A 46 4.61 14.68 1.57
N ALA A 47 4.60 15.95 1.15
CA ALA A 47 3.42 16.82 1.23
C ALA A 47 2.24 16.28 0.38
N ALA A 48 2.53 15.68 -0.78
CA ALA A 48 1.51 15.00 -1.59
C ALA A 48 0.93 13.74 -0.91
N GLY A 49 1.49 13.31 0.21
CA GLY A 49 0.95 12.24 1.05
C GLY A 49 0.08 12.68 2.21
N ALA A 50 -0.18 13.99 2.35
CA ALA A 50 -1.07 14.53 3.35
C ALA A 50 -2.48 13.91 3.26
N PRO A 51 -3.26 13.97 4.35
CA PRO A 51 -4.63 13.48 4.34
C PRO A 51 -5.49 14.19 3.28
N VAL A 52 -6.45 13.45 2.71
CA VAL A 52 -7.37 13.96 1.68
C VAL A 52 -8.79 13.81 2.16
N GLU A 53 -9.58 14.86 1.99
CA GLU A 53 -11.01 14.87 2.29
C GLU A 53 -11.83 14.42 1.07
N ALA A 54 -12.82 13.56 1.31
CA ALA A 54 -13.73 13.06 0.29
C ALA A 54 -15.18 13.26 0.76
N ASP A 55 -15.95 14.03 -0.01
CA ASP A 55 -17.39 14.20 0.17
C ASP A 55 -18.14 13.02 -0.46
N ILE A 56 -18.90 12.31 0.37
CA ILE A 56 -19.70 11.13 -0.02
C ILE A 56 -21.20 11.41 -0.06
N THR A 57 -21.63 12.68 -0.01
CA THR A 57 -23.06 13.08 0.02
C THR A 57 -23.88 12.43 -1.10
N ASN A 58 -23.30 12.29 -2.29
CA ASN A 58 -23.99 11.75 -3.47
C ASN A 58 -23.68 10.26 -3.74
N LEU A 59 -22.93 9.58 -2.85
CA LEU A 59 -22.52 8.20 -3.04
C LEU A 59 -23.66 7.22 -2.75
N GLN A 60 -24.40 6.85 -3.79
CA GLN A 60 -25.54 5.93 -3.69
C GLN A 60 -25.12 4.50 -3.36
N PRO A 61 -25.99 3.68 -2.73
CA PRO A 61 -25.76 2.25 -2.58
C PRO A 61 -25.51 1.57 -3.93
N GLY A 62 -24.49 0.70 -3.99
CA GLY A 62 -24.00 0.03 -5.19
C GLY A 62 -23.08 0.88 -6.06
N SER A 63 -22.85 2.15 -5.71
CA SER A 63 -21.95 3.04 -6.44
C SER A 63 -20.60 3.20 -5.77
N MET A 64 -19.60 3.56 -6.58
CA MET A 64 -18.22 3.73 -6.15
C MET A 64 -17.67 5.04 -6.70
N MET A 65 -16.90 5.74 -5.88
CA MET A 65 -16.06 6.86 -6.32
C MET A 65 -14.59 6.55 -6.09
N THR A 66 -13.72 7.28 -6.79
CA THR A 66 -12.26 7.15 -6.66
C THR A 66 -11.68 8.51 -6.31
N VAL A 67 -10.81 8.53 -5.31
CA VAL A 67 -10.05 9.71 -4.89
C VAL A 67 -8.56 9.41 -4.93
N ALA A 68 -7.72 10.42 -5.16
CA ALA A 68 -6.27 10.25 -5.20
C ALA A 68 -5.68 10.53 -3.81
N TRP A 69 -4.89 9.60 -3.28
CA TRP A 69 -4.13 9.77 -2.04
C TRP A 69 -2.73 9.17 -2.20
N ARG A 70 -1.67 9.92 -1.87
CA ARG A 70 -0.26 9.51 -2.08
C ARG A 70 0.04 9.07 -3.52
N GLY A 71 -0.60 9.71 -4.51
CA GLY A 71 -0.49 9.35 -5.93
C GLY A 71 -1.12 8.01 -6.31
N LYS A 72 -1.83 7.35 -5.38
CA LYS A 72 -2.55 6.08 -5.61
C LYS A 72 -4.07 6.34 -5.66
N PRO A 73 -4.83 5.61 -6.50
CA PRO A 73 -6.28 5.65 -6.44
C PRO A 73 -6.76 4.94 -5.16
N VAL A 74 -7.73 5.54 -4.47
CA VAL A 74 -8.44 4.96 -3.33
C VAL A 74 -9.92 4.90 -3.69
N TRP A 75 -10.50 3.72 -3.60
CA TRP A 75 -11.93 3.52 -3.80
C TRP A 75 -12.69 3.83 -2.52
N ILE A 76 -13.85 4.44 -2.70
CA ILE A 76 -14.91 4.52 -1.69
C ILE A 76 -16.14 3.88 -2.32
N LEU A 77 -16.46 2.65 -1.90
CA LEU A 77 -17.59 1.88 -2.40
C LEU A 77 -18.67 1.84 -1.32
N ASN A 78 -19.87 2.30 -1.66
CA ASN A 78 -21.05 2.13 -0.82
C ASN A 78 -21.77 0.84 -1.24
N ARG A 79 -21.64 -0.23 -0.44
CA ARG A 79 -22.20 -1.55 -0.76
C ARG A 79 -23.69 -1.62 -0.42
N THR A 80 -24.44 -2.34 -1.26
CA THR A 80 -25.84 -2.70 -0.96
C THR A 80 -25.88 -3.89 0.00
N ASP A 81 -27.03 -4.15 0.62
CA ASP A 81 -27.22 -5.32 1.48
C ASP A 81 -26.93 -6.65 0.77
N ARG A 82 -27.25 -6.73 -0.53
CA ARG A 82 -26.90 -7.88 -1.37
C ARG A 82 -25.38 -8.03 -1.50
N MET A 83 -24.68 -6.95 -1.85
CA MET A 83 -23.22 -6.95 -1.94
C MET A 83 -22.58 -7.36 -0.60
N MET A 84 -23.14 -6.92 0.53
CA MET A 84 -22.67 -7.30 1.86
C MET A 84 -22.89 -8.79 2.14
N ALA A 85 -24.01 -9.37 1.71
CA ALA A 85 -24.23 -10.81 1.80
C ALA A 85 -23.24 -11.60 0.92
N ASP A 86 -22.94 -11.09 -0.27
CA ASP A 86 -21.98 -11.73 -1.20
C ASP A 86 -20.55 -11.72 -0.67
N VAL A 87 -20.15 -10.68 0.07
CA VAL A 87 -18.87 -10.64 0.80
C VAL A 87 -18.75 -11.86 1.72
N LYS A 88 -19.75 -12.12 2.57
CA LYS A 88 -19.72 -13.26 3.50
C LYS A 88 -19.72 -14.60 2.76
N LYS A 89 -20.51 -14.69 1.69
CA LYS A 89 -20.61 -15.90 0.86
C LYS A 89 -19.28 -16.25 0.19
N ALA A 90 -18.46 -15.26 -0.14
CA ALA A 90 -17.17 -15.47 -0.79
C ALA A 90 -16.08 -16.03 0.13
N ASP A 91 -16.23 -15.97 1.46
CA ASP A 91 -15.19 -16.34 2.44
C ASP A 91 -14.46 -17.68 2.15
N PRO A 92 -15.15 -18.79 1.79
CA PRO A 92 -14.50 -20.07 1.51
C PRO A 92 -13.57 -20.03 0.28
N ASP A 93 -13.74 -19.06 -0.61
CA ASP A 93 -13.02 -18.94 -1.88
C ASP A 93 -11.85 -17.96 -1.81
N LEU A 94 -11.63 -17.31 -0.67
CA LEU A 94 -10.59 -16.30 -0.48
C LEU A 94 -9.26 -16.88 0.00
N ALA A 95 -8.15 -16.27 -0.43
CA ALA A 95 -6.82 -16.68 0.01
C ALA A 95 -6.55 -16.28 1.48
N ASP A 96 -7.05 -15.11 1.88
CA ASP A 96 -6.92 -14.56 3.23
C ASP A 96 -8.24 -13.90 3.68
N PRO A 97 -9.25 -14.70 4.07
CA PRO A 97 -10.58 -14.19 4.42
C PRO A 97 -10.57 -13.25 5.64
N ASN A 98 -9.64 -13.48 6.59
CA ASN A 98 -9.52 -12.73 7.84
C ASN A 98 -8.59 -11.50 7.72
N SER A 99 -7.93 -11.29 6.58
CA SER A 99 -6.96 -10.21 6.37
C SER A 99 -5.78 -10.23 7.36
N GLU A 100 -5.28 -11.42 7.66
CA GLU A 100 -4.16 -11.63 8.59
C GLU A 100 -2.80 -11.23 7.97
N HIS A 101 -2.73 -11.14 6.64
CA HIS A 101 -1.50 -10.87 5.90
C HIS A 101 -1.58 -9.51 5.20
N PRO A 102 -1.23 -8.41 5.88
CA PRO A 102 -1.18 -7.08 5.26
C PRO A 102 -0.14 -7.03 4.12
N PHE A 103 -0.38 -6.17 3.12
CA PHE A 103 0.52 -6.04 1.97
C PHE A 103 1.58 -4.95 2.18
N SER A 104 1.21 -3.68 2.03
CA SER A 104 2.17 -2.56 2.08
C SER A 104 1.97 -1.61 3.25
N MET A 105 0.85 -1.75 3.96
CA MET A 105 0.57 -1.00 5.19
C MET A 105 -0.15 -1.86 6.23
N PRO A 106 0.00 -1.55 7.53
CA PRO A 106 -0.75 -2.23 8.58
C PRO A 106 -2.25 -2.06 8.38
N MET A 107 -3.00 -3.15 8.52
CA MET A 107 -4.45 -3.13 8.51
C MET A 107 -4.97 -2.35 9.74
N PRO A 108 -5.82 -1.32 9.58
CA PRO A 108 -6.36 -0.60 10.72
C PRO A 108 -7.23 -1.51 11.60
N GLU A 109 -7.04 -1.45 12.92
CA GLU A 109 -7.73 -2.31 13.90
C GLU A 109 -9.26 -2.21 13.76
N TYR A 110 -9.80 -1.01 13.52
CA TYR A 110 -11.23 -0.77 13.33
C TYR A 110 -11.80 -1.37 12.03
N CYS A 111 -10.95 -1.85 11.13
CA CYS A 111 -11.31 -2.57 9.91
C CYS A 111 -11.00 -4.07 9.98
N MET A 112 -10.53 -4.61 11.11
CA MET A 112 -10.30 -6.05 11.30
C MET A 112 -11.63 -6.80 11.49
N ASN A 113 -12.39 -6.91 10.40
CA ASN A 113 -13.67 -7.61 10.32
C ASN A 113 -13.94 -8.07 8.87
N GLU A 114 -14.97 -8.89 8.69
CA GLU A 114 -15.38 -9.47 7.39
C GLU A 114 -15.58 -8.43 6.27
N PHE A 115 -16.01 -7.22 6.61
CA PHE A 115 -16.30 -6.16 5.64
C PHE A 115 -15.13 -5.24 5.35
N ARG A 116 -14.05 -5.34 6.14
CA ARG A 116 -12.84 -4.51 6.05
C ARG A 116 -13.18 -3.02 6.09
N SER A 117 -14.08 -2.66 6.99
CA SER A 117 -14.68 -1.33 7.09
C SER A 117 -14.97 -0.98 8.55
N ARG A 118 -15.19 0.30 8.84
CA ARG A 118 -15.56 0.74 10.19
C ARG A 118 -16.88 0.11 10.63
N ALA A 119 -17.00 -0.27 11.89
CA ALA A 119 -18.14 -1.03 12.42
C ALA A 119 -19.47 -0.25 12.34
N GLU A 120 -19.39 1.08 12.47
CA GLU A 120 -20.50 2.02 12.34
C GLU A 120 -20.92 2.29 10.88
N HIS A 121 -20.05 1.93 9.91
CA HIS A 121 -20.23 2.18 8.48
C HIS A 121 -19.83 0.94 7.66
N GLN A 122 -20.35 -0.23 8.05
CA GLN A 122 -19.94 -1.51 7.44
C GLN A 122 -20.15 -1.55 5.93
N ASN A 123 -21.11 -0.81 5.38
CA ASN A 123 -21.36 -0.75 3.93
C ASN A 123 -20.26 0.01 3.16
N ILE A 124 -19.49 0.88 3.81
CA ILE A 124 -18.49 1.74 3.15
C ILE A 124 -17.11 1.09 3.14
N LEU A 125 -16.71 0.53 2.00
CA LEU A 125 -15.33 0.07 1.79
C LEU A 125 -14.45 1.25 1.36
N VAL A 126 -13.36 1.48 2.07
CA VAL A 126 -12.27 2.39 1.68
C VAL A 126 -11.02 1.56 1.41
N ALA A 127 -10.59 1.45 0.16
CA ALA A 127 -9.47 0.57 -0.21
C ALA A 127 -8.51 1.23 -1.21
N VAL A 128 -7.21 1.03 -1.02
CA VAL A 128 -6.19 1.45 -2.00
C VAL A 128 -6.31 0.55 -3.23
N ALA A 129 -6.67 1.15 -4.36
CA ALA A 129 -6.96 0.47 -5.62
C ALA A 129 -5.70 0.11 -6.41
N VAL A 130 -4.75 -0.54 -5.74
CA VAL A 130 -3.46 -0.95 -6.27
C VAL A 130 -3.33 -2.46 -6.07
N CYS A 131 -3.38 -3.21 -7.17
CA CYS A 131 -3.25 -4.66 -7.15
C CYS A 131 -1.94 -5.07 -6.49
N THR A 132 -2.02 -5.98 -5.51
CA THR A 132 -0.87 -6.43 -4.72
C THR A 132 0.11 -7.31 -5.50
N HIS A 133 -0.23 -7.70 -6.74
CA HIS A 133 0.70 -8.39 -7.63
C HIS A 133 1.83 -7.46 -8.07
N LEU A 134 1.54 -6.50 -8.95
CA LEU A 134 2.52 -5.60 -9.57
C LEU A 134 2.01 -4.16 -9.73
N GLY A 135 0.98 -3.77 -8.97
CA GLY A 135 0.60 -2.37 -8.82
C GLY A 135 -0.41 -1.80 -9.83
N CYS A 136 -0.90 -2.57 -10.79
CA CYS A 136 -2.00 -2.12 -11.67
C CYS A 136 -3.27 -1.80 -10.86
N THR A 137 -4.10 -0.87 -11.34
CA THR A 137 -5.42 -0.62 -10.74
C THR A 137 -6.42 -1.68 -11.22
N PRO A 138 -7.05 -2.46 -10.32
CA PRO A 138 -8.11 -3.38 -10.75
C PRO A 138 -9.34 -2.60 -11.24
N THR A 139 -10.23 -3.28 -11.93
CA THR A 139 -11.44 -2.70 -12.53
C THR A 139 -12.68 -3.25 -11.83
N PRO A 140 -13.70 -2.42 -11.56
CA PRO A 140 -14.95 -2.91 -10.99
C PRO A 140 -15.67 -3.83 -11.97
N ARG A 141 -16.18 -4.93 -11.44
CA ARG A 141 -16.96 -5.97 -12.14
C ARG A 141 -18.11 -6.38 -11.22
N PHE A 142 -19.03 -5.45 -10.97
CA PHE A 142 -20.11 -5.65 -9.99
C PHE A 142 -21.27 -6.49 -10.50
N GLN A 143 -21.43 -6.61 -11.82
CA GLN A 143 -22.42 -7.49 -12.41
C GLN A 143 -22.06 -8.95 -12.09
N GLU A 144 -23.04 -9.73 -11.65
CA GLU A 144 -22.89 -11.17 -11.44
C GLU A 144 -22.96 -11.95 -12.75
N GLY A 145 -22.42 -13.17 -12.74
CA GLY A 145 -22.49 -14.09 -13.87
C GLY A 145 -21.37 -13.91 -14.89
N PRO A 146 -21.46 -14.66 -16.01
CA PRO A 146 -20.36 -14.82 -16.95
C PRO A 146 -19.96 -13.50 -17.60
N GLN A 147 -18.67 -13.21 -17.54
CA GLN A 147 -18.05 -12.02 -18.11
C GLN A 147 -16.64 -12.36 -18.66
N PRO A 148 -16.12 -11.58 -19.62
CA PRO A 148 -14.77 -11.81 -20.14
C PRO A 148 -13.72 -11.83 -19.01
N ASN A 149 -12.89 -12.87 -19.00
CA ASN A 149 -11.81 -13.10 -18.03
C ASN A 149 -12.27 -13.31 -16.58
N LEU A 150 -13.54 -13.71 -16.38
CA LEU A 150 -14.14 -14.04 -15.09
C LEU A 150 -14.80 -15.42 -15.15
N PRO A 151 -14.95 -16.11 -14.02
CA PRO A 151 -15.69 -17.37 -13.98
C PRO A 151 -17.17 -17.15 -14.29
N ASP A 152 -17.85 -18.19 -14.80
CA ASP A 152 -19.30 -18.12 -15.10
C ASP A 152 -20.14 -17.83 -13.86
N SER A 153 -19.67 -18.27 -12.69
CA SER A 153 -20.28 -18.06 -11.39
C SER A 153 -19.80 -16.79 -10.68
N TRP A 154 -19.34 -15.78 -11.41
CA TRP A 154 -18.77 -14.57 -10.81
C TRP A 154 -19.76 -13.88 -9.87
N PRO A 155 -19.40 -13.67 -8.58
CA PRO A 155 -20.31 -13.10 -7.57
C PRO A 155 -20.30 -11.56 -7.55
N GLY A 156 -19.52 -10.91 -8.41
CA GLY A 156 -19.24 -9.49 -8.30
C GLY A 156 -17.91 -9.21 -7.57
N GLY A 157 -17.35 -8.01 -7.77
CA GLY A 157 -16.10 -7.58 -7.14
C GLY A 157 -15.21 -6.82 -8.11
N PHE A 158 -13.92 -7.17 -8.14
CA PHE A 158 -12.92 -6.49 -8.95
C PHE A 158 -12.02 -7.46 -9.73
N LEU A 159 -11.63 -7.06 -10.94
CA LEU A 159 -10.69 -7.79 -11.80
C LEU A 159 -9.48 -6.91 -12.11
N CYS A 160 -8.27 -7.38 -11.79
CA CYS A 160 -7.04 -6.80 -12.28
C CYS A 160 -6.72 -7.35 -13.68
N PRO A 161 -6.83 -6.55 -14.75
CA PRO A 161 -6.70 -7.03 -16.12
C PRO A 161 -5.26 -7.41 -16.50
N CYS A 162 -4.26 -6.95 -15.75
CA CYS A 162 -2.85 -7.17 -16.07
C CYS A 162 -2.47 -8.67 -16.03
N HIS A 163 -2.95 -9.40 -15.02
CA HIS A 163 -2.59 -10.81 -14.80
C HIS A 163 -3.76 -11.65 -14.26
N GLY A 164 -5.00 -11.16 -14.36
CA GLY A 164 -6.21 -11.93 -14.04
C GLY A 164 -6.49 -12.15 -12.54
N SER A 165 -5.85 -11.37 -11.65
CA SER A 165 -6.17 -11.43 -10.22
C SER A 165 -7.56 -10.86 -9.95
N THR A 166 -8.38 -11.58 -9.19
CA THR A 166 -9.73 -11.17 -8.84
C THR A 166 -9.85 -10.92 -7.34
N TYR A 167 -10.69 -9.97 -6.97
CA TYR A 167 -10.96 -9.60 -5.59
C TYR A 167 -12.47 -9.54 -5.35
N ASP A 168 -12.91 -9.87 -4.15
CA ASP A 168 -14.31 -9.71 -3.74
C ASP A 168 -14.68 -8.24 -3.47
N LEU A 169 -15.92 -8.01 -3.03
CA LEU A 169 -16.45 -6.68 -2.71
C LEU A 169 -15.89 -6.06 -1.41
N SER A 170 -14.99 -6.74 -0.69
CA SER A 170 -14.18 -6.21 0.42
C SER A 170 -12.71 -6.02 0.00
N GLY A 171 -12.38 -6.19 -1.28
CA GLY A 171 -11.01 -6.09 -1.79
C GLY A 171 -10.12 -7.26 -1.33
N ARG A 172 -10.71 -8.40 -0.96
CA ARG A 172 -9.99 -9.62 -0.58
C ARG A 172 -9.73 -10.48 -1.79
N VAL A 173 -8.52 -11.01 -1.92
CA VAL A 173 -8.11 -11.75 -3.11
C VAL A 173 -8.67 -13.17 -3.09
N PHE A 174 -9.20 -13.64 -4.22
CA PHE A 174 -9.62 -15.03 -4.39
C PHE A 174 -8.41 -15.98 -4.42
N LYS A 175 -8.60 -17.25 -4.04
CA LYS A 175 -7.58 -18.30 -4.13
C LYS A 175 -7.04 -18.46 -5.54
N ASN A 176 -5.79 -18.93 -5.64
CA ASN A 176 -5.12 -19.26 -6.91
C ASN A 176 -5.01 -18.07 -7.88
N LYS A 177 -4.78 -16.87 -7.34
CA LYS A 177 -4.50 -15.65 -8.12
C LYS A 177 -3.05 -15.21 -7.95
N PRO A 178 -2.44 -14.57 -8.96
CA PRO A 178 -1.07 -14.06 -8.85
C PRO A 178 -0.87 -12.99 -7.77
N ALA A 179 -1.92 -12.22 -7.46
CA ALA A 179 -1.91 -11.28 -6.36
C ALA A 179 -1.74 -12.01 -5.02
N PRO A 180 -0.68 -11.73 -4.25
CA PRO A 180 -0.35 -12.48 -3.05
C PRO A 180 -1.17 -12.08 -1.81
N GLN A 181 -1.75 -10.87 -1.78
CA GLN A 181 -2.49 -10.34 -0.62
C GLN A 181 -3.76 -9.56 -1.03
N ASN A 182 -4.62 -9.32 -0.04
CA ASN A 182 -5.78 -8.43 -0.14
C ASN A 182 -5.34 -6.98 -0.42
N LEU A 183 -6.21 -6.17 -1.04
CA LEU A 183 -5.95 -4.74 -1.25
C LEU A 183 -5.76 -4.02 0.09
N ASP A 184 -4.81 -3.08 0.16
CA ASP A 184 -4.57 -2.31 1.39
C ASP A 184 -5.78 -1.45 1.77
N ILE A 185 -6.04 -1.32 3.08
CA ILE A 185 -7.01 -0.37 3.64
C ILE A 185 -6.21 0.78 4.24
N PRO A 186 -6.35 2.03 3.75
CA PRO A 186 -5.64 3.15 4.33
C PRO A 186 -6.21 3.47 5.72
N ARG A 187 -5.48 4.24 6.53
CA ARG A 187 -6.11 4.89 7.68
C ARG A 187 -7.14 5.91 7.18
N TYR A 188 -8.30 5.95 7.80
CA TYR A 188 -9.35 6.91 7.48
C TYR A 188 -10.28 7.10 8.68
N MET A 189 -10.96 8.24 8.70
CA MET A 189 -12.01 8.55 9.67
C MET A 189 -13.14 9.32 9.00
N PHE A 190 -14.31 9.34 9.63
CA PHE A 190 -15.42 10.20 9.24
C PHE A 190 -15.30 11.53 9.99
N ALA A 191 -15.11 12.63 9.27
CA ALA A 191 -15.14 13.97 9.85
C ALA A 191 -16.59 14.47 10.06
N SER A 192 -17.53 13.93 9.27
CA SER A 192 -18.97 14.13 9.39
C SER A 192 -19.71 12.92 8.79
N PRO A 193 -21.05 12.84 8.89
CA PRO A 193 -21.81 11.78 8.24
C PRO A 193 -21.62 11.69 6.71
N THR A 194 -21.15 12.76 6.07
CA THR A 194 -20.97 12.84 4.62
C THR A 194 -19.53 13.12 4.19
N GLN A 195 -18.57 13.13 5.12
CA GLN A 195 -17.19 13.47 4.79
C GLN A 195 -16.20 12.49 5.42
N ILE A 196 -15.39 11.87 4.56
CA ILE A 196 -14.32 10.94 4.94
C ILE A 196 -12.98 11.65 4.78
N VAL A 197 -12.08 11.46 5.75
CA VAL A 197 -10.68 11.88 5.66
C VAL A 197 -9.82 10.63 5.50
N ILE A 198 -9.12 10.50 4.37
CA ILE A 198 -8.22 9.39 4.06
C ILE A 198 -6.78 9.82 4.39
N GLY A 199 -6.00 8.92 4.98
CA GLY A 199 -4.64 9.19 5.46
C GLY A 199 -4.59 9.73 6.90
N LYS A 200 -5.69 9.66 7.63
CA LYS A 200 -5.79 10.09 9.04
C LYS A 200 -6.82 9.28 9.80
N ASP A 201 -6.54 8.98 11.06
CA ASP A 201 -7.50 8.43 12.02
C ASP A 201 -7.34 9.07 13.40
N GLU A 202 -7.97 8.51 14.43
CA GLU A 202 -7.92 8.99 15.80
C GLU A 202 -6.50 8.95 16.41
N LYS A 203 -5.58 8.16 15.83
CA LYS A 203 -4.17 8.07 16.23
C LYS A 203 -3.28 9.09 15.49
N GLY A 204 -3.83 9.84 14.53
CA GLY A 204 -3.14 10.90 13.79
C GLY A 204 -3.01 10.62 12.29
N GLU A 205 -2.08 11.33 11.63
CA GLU A 205 -1.78 11.13 10.21
C GLU A 205 -1.03 9.81 9.97
N ALA A 206 -1.21 9.23 8.78
CA ALA A 206 -0.70 7.91 8.37
C ALA A 206 0.70 7.91 7.78
#